data_AF-A0A3E2CFC5-F1
#
_entry.id   AF-A0A3E2CFC5-F1
#
_cell.length_a   1.000
_cell.length_b   1.000
_cell.length_c   1.000
_cell.angle_alpha   90.00
_cell.angle_beta   90.00
_cell.angle_gamma   90.00
#
_symmetry.space_group_name_H-M   'P 1'
#
loop_
_entity.id
_entity.type
_entity.pdbx_description
1 polymer ?
#
loop_
_entity_poly.entity_id
_entity_poly.type
_entity_poly.pdbx_seq_one_letter_code
_entity_poly.pdbx_strand_id
1 'polypeptide(L)'
;KDTPQDAKPTQKDINAALKALDDARTEIEKYKTVTTDLETETKKSTPEHAAVTEGDFENTPEFQNADAKKKDGADGKKVDNDDVKAYKDALAKARKLAQDNTSNTLSDHPTQKQIDDALEALKQAKQAITDGYKTNVDKLKQAKEYAEDVFKKTPEYKNAEAIKADANNAKHDQAGKDLGDATKQTGFEGQIAKIAEKLKDTSKLTQREVDALVKQLNIAQKKIADSYKTNVDKLNNEVGDKDQDGKPVTPKFEESIPYKNALEKKNAGDADATAKLEAYNEKLKAAQELINKVNNPDPNVEADKQPTQKEVDDALKALQDAKKAIDDSFGTKIDDLKTEAAKSTADTTDPTAKPTAGSFESTTEYQNALAKKTDDGKDNADVTAYKEALKKARTLLEKFGDDGKPKPGAKDVPTQQEVDEALNNLKEIKDKITKNYVTSPHDLQEEVDKSKDGKDDTSTDVFENTPEFKNATAKADDTSKKALDDYNEKLTAARNLLAAFDRTTGKPVTPLPQGMTQAPTQKQLDDALDALKAAKQKITDGYKTNKSDLTAEAGKDSDFTKTPEY
;
A
#
# COMPACT_ATOMS: atom_id res chain seq x y z
N LYS A 1 45.68 -4.68 -128.20
CA LYS A 1 46.84 -5.51 -128.60
C LYS A 1 46.75 -6.79 -127.78
N ASP A 2 46.51 -7.92 -128.43
CA ASP A 2 46.44 -9.22 -127.77
C ASP A 2 47.83 -9.70 -127.36
N THR A 3 47.92 -10.26 -126.15
CA THR A 3 49.14 -10.89 -125.63
C THR A 3 49.49 -12.13 -126.47
N PRO A 4 50.75 -12.31 -126.93
CA PRO A 4 51.19 -13.49 -127.69
C PRO A 4 50.81 -14.81 -126.99
N GLN A 5 50.47 -15.85 -127.75
CA GLN A 5 49.93 -17.10 -127.20
C GLN A 5 50.90 -17.80 -126.24
N ASP A 6 52.19 -17.67 -126.53
CA ASP A 6 53.36 -18.23 -125.84
C ASP A 6 53.74 -17.42 -124.58
N ALA A 7 53.07 -16.30 -124.32
CA ALA A 7 53.20 -15.49 -123.11
C ALA A 7 52.01 -15.67 -122.13
N LYS A 8 51.09 -16.61 -122.39
CA LYS A 8 49.96 -16.91 -121.51
C LYS A 8 50.36 -18.00 -120.50
N PRO A 9 50.01 -17.86 -119.20
CA PRO A 9 50.42 -18.81 -118.17
C PRO A 9 49.87 -20.22 -118.45
N THR A 10 50.67 -21.25 -118.15
CA THR A 10 50.24 -22.66 -118.29
C THR A 10 49.34 -23.08 -117.12
N GLN A 11 48.55 -24.15 -117.27
CA GLN A 11 47.74 -24.68 -116.16
C GLN A 11 48.59 -25.08 -114.95
N LYS A 12 49.84 -25.49 -115.17
CA LYS A 12 50.80 -25.80 -114.11
C LYS A 12 51.20 -24.55 -113.33
N ASP A 13 51.42 -23.43 -114.01
CA ASP A 13 51.73 -22.14 -113.39
C ASP A 13 50.54 -21.60 -112.59
N ILE A 14 49.32 -21.76 -113.12
CA ILE A 14 48.07 -21.41 -112.41
C ILE A 14 47.92 -22.25 -111.14
N ASN A 15 48.11 -23.58 -111.21
CA ASN A 15 48.01 -24.45 -110.05
C ASN A 15 49.10 -24.16 -108.99
N ALA A 16 50.32 -23.85 -109.42
CA ALA A 16 51.41 -23.47 -108.51
C ALA A 16 51.14 -22.12 -107.82
N ALA A 17 50.61 -21.14 -108.54
CA ALA A 17 50.19 -19.86 -107.97
C ALA A 17 49.01 -20.02 -107.00
N LEU A 18 48.03 -20.86 -107.33
CA LEU A 18 46.92 -21.19 -106.43
C LEU A 18 47.42 -21.89 -105.16
N LYS A 19 48.34 -22.86 -105.29
CA LYS A 19 48.94 -23.52 -104.12
C LYS A 19 49.76 -22.55 -103.27
N ALA A 20 50.56 -21.68 -103.88
CA ALA A 20 51.32 -20.66 -103.15
C ALA A 20 50.38 -19.66 -102.43
N LEU A 21 49.24 -19.33 -103.05
CA LEU A 21 48.20 -18.53 -102.43
C LEU A 21 47.53 -19.26 -101.27
N ASP A 22 47.22 -20.55 -101.40
CA ASP A 22 46.63 -21.37 -100.34
C ASP A 22 47.61 -21.62 -99.18
N ASP A 23 48.88 -21.93 -99.46
CA ASP A 23 49.93 -22.05 -98.45
C ASP A 23 50.13 -20.72 -97.69
N ALA A 24 50.13 -19.58 -98.41
CA ALA A 24 50.19 -18.26 -97.80
C ALA A 24 48.93 -17.93 -96.97
N ARG A 25 47.75 -18.35 -97.42
CA ARG A 25 46.50 -18.26 -96.63
C ARG A 25 46.59 -19.09 -95.36
N THR A 26 47.11 -20.32 -95.41
CA THR A 26 47.31 -21.17 -94.23
C THR A 26 48.35 -20.61 -93.26
N GLU A 27 49.44 -20.00 -93.74
CA GLU A 27 50.42 -19.32 -92.86
C GLU A 27 49.84 -18.08 -92.17
N ILE A 28 48.94 -17.34 -92.83
CA ILE A 28 48.21 -16.22 -92.20
C ILE A 28 47.30 -16.73 -91.07
N GLU A 29 46.80 -17.95 -91.13
CA GLU A 29 45.96 -18.52 -90.06
C GLU A 29 46.69 -18.67 -88.72
N LYS A 30 48.03 -18.72 -88.69
CA LYS A 30 48.82 -18.75 -87.45
C LYS A 30 48.77 -17.44 -86.66
N TYR A 31 48.40 -16.35 -87.33
CA TYR A 31 48.26 -15.02 -86.73
C TYR A 31 46.81 -14.66 -86.41
N LYS A 32 45.91 -15.66 -86.40
CA LYS A 32 44.52 -15.48 -85.96
C LYS A 32 44.48 -14.94 -84.53
N THR A 33 43.64 -13.94 -84.32
CA THR A 33 43.38 -13.36 -83.01
C THR A 33 42.65 -14.37 -82.12
N VAL A 34 43.15 -14.55 -80.90
CA VAL A 34 42.60 -15.47 -79.89
C VAL A 34 41.72 -14.69 -78.92
N THR A 35 40.42 -14.98 -78.91
CA THR A 35 39.40 -14.29 -78.07
C THR A 35 38.93 -15.10 -76.86
N THR A 36 39.38 -16.34 -76.71
CA THR A 36 38.83 -17.30 -75.74
C THR A 36 38.80 -16.76 -74.30
N ASP A 37 39.87 -16.09 -73.86
CA ASP A 37 39.94 -15.53 -72.50
C ASP A 37 39.01 -14.33 -72.31
N LEU A 38 38.88 -13.47 -73.33
CA LEU A 38 37.95 -12.34 -73.33
C LEU A 38 36.50 -12.81 -73.29
N GLU A 39 36.16 -13.80 -74.11
CA GLU A 39 34.84 -14.44 -74.10
C GLU A 39 34.54 -15.11 -72.76
N THR A 40 35.53 -15.77 -72.16
CA THR A 40 35.39 -16.39 -70.84
C THR A 40 35.13 -15.34 -69.76
N GLU A 41 35.84 -14.21 -69.78
CA GLU A 41 35.67 -13.14 -68.81
C GLU A 41 34.35 -12.38 -68.98
N THR A 42 33.90 -12.15 -70.22
CA THR A 42 32.60 -11.50 -70.52
C THR A 42 31.41 -12.38 -70.15
N LYS A 43 31.54 -13.71 -70.18
CA LYS A 43 30.51 -14.68 -69.74
C LYS A 43 30.28 -14.71 -68.23
N LYS A 44 31.19 -14.13 -67.43
CA LYS A 44 30.97 -13.90 -65.99
C LYS A 44 30.05 -12.71 -65.70
N SER A 45 29.55 -12.05 -66.73
CA SER A 45 28.70 -10.87 -66.64
C SER A 45 27.37 -11.13 -67.32
N THR A 46 26.32 -10.49 -66.83
CA THR A 46 24.94 -10.67 -67.28
C THR A 46 24.84 -10.47 -68.79
N PRO A 47 24.37 -11.47 -69.57
CA PRO A 47 24.23 -11.34 -71.02
C PRO A 47 23.39 -10.13 -71.42
N GLU A 48 23.65 -9.60 -72.61
CA GLU A 48 22.91 -8.43 -73.10
C GLU A 48 21.42 -8.77 -73.22
N HIS A 49 20.56 -7.89 -72.69
CA HIS A 49 19.11 -8.08 -72.59
C HIS A 49 18.65 -9.28 -71.72
N ALA A 50 19.54 -9.93 -70.97
CA ALA A 50 19.18 -10.97 -70.01
C ALA A 50 18.95 -10.39 -68.61
N ALA A 51 18.24 -11.16 -67.77
CA ALA A 51 18.15 -10.88 -66.34
C ALA A 51 19.43 -11.34 -65.63
N VAL A 52 19.81 -10.62 -64.58
CA VAL A 52 20.95 -10.97 -63.70
C VAL A 52 20.68 -12.32 -63.03
N THR A 53 21.68 -13.19 -63.01
CA THR A 53 21.65 -14.54 -62.43
C THR A 53 22.74 -14.71 -61.35
N GLU A 54 22.67 -15.78 -60.54
CA GLU A 54 23.56 -15.96 -59.37
C GLU A 54 25.07 -15.98 -59.72
N GLY A 55 25.42 -16.42 -60.94
CA GLY A 55 26.80 -16.47 -61.42
C GLY A 55 27.33 -15.18 -62.04
N ASP A 56 26.48 -14.16 -62.21
CA ASP A 56 26.86 -12.91 -62.83
C ASP A 56 27.59 -11.99 -61.85
N PHE A 57 28.59 -11.27 -62.34
CA PHE A 57 29.31 -10.25 -61.57
C PHE A 57 28.35 -9.19 -61.00
N GLU A 58 27.29 -8.85 -61.76
CA GLU A 58 26.26 -7.91 -61.31
C GLU A 58 25.44 -8.41 -60.10
N ASN A 59 25.49 -9.72 -59.80
CA ASN A 59 24.85 -10.29 -58.62
C ASN A 59 25.74 -10.27 -57.37
N THR A 60 27.02 -9.90 -57.49
CA THR A 60 27.92 -9.80 -56.34
C THR A 60 27.52 -8.63 -55.43
N PRO A 61 27.68 -8.76 -54.10
CA PRO A 61 27.39 -7.65 -53.20
C PRO A 61 28.20 -6.40 -53.49
N GLU A 62 29.45 -6.52 -53.91
CA GLU A 62 30.32 -5.39 -54.24
C GLU A 62 29.77 -4.61 -55.43
N PHE A 63 29.31 -5.30 -56.49
CA PHE A 63 28.64 -4.63 -57.60
C PHE A 63 27.33 -3.97 -57.17
N GLN A 64 26.49 -4.67 -56.40
CA GLN A 64 25.22 -4.11 -55.92
C GLN A 64 25.45 -2.89 -54.99
N ASN A 65 26.48 -2.93 -54.15
CA ASN A 65 26.91 -1.82 -53.31
C ASN A 65 27.39 -0.64 -54.16
N ALA A 66 28.11 -0.91 -55.25
CA ALA A 66 28.51 0.11 -56.20
C ALA A 66 27.31 0.72 -56.92
N ASP A 67 26.45 -0.11 -57.54
CA ASP A 67 25.26 0.36 -58.26
C ASP A 67 24.32 1.15 -57.34
N ALA A 68 24.22 0.81 -56.05
CA ALA A 68 23.45 1.58 -55.08
C ALA A 68 23.98 3.02 -54.85
N LYS A 69 25.27 3.28 -55.11
CA LYS A 69 25.90 4.61 -54.97
C LYS A 69 25.80 5.44 -56.26
N LYS A 70 24.62 5.48 -56.89
CA LYS A 70 24.39 6.32 -58.08
C LYS A 70 24.66 7.79 -57.78
N LYS A 71 25.35 8.46 -58.71
CA LYS A 71 25.64 9.89 -58.61
C LYS A 71 24.58 10.72 -59.31
N ASP A 72 24.54 12.01 -58.99
CA ASP A 72 23.65 12.95 -59.66
C ASP A 72 24.20 13.31 -61.05
N GLY A 73 23.38 13.11 -62.07
CA GLY A 73 23.63 13.56 -63.42
C GLY A 73 23.39 15.07 -63.56
N ALA A 74 23.85 15.63 -64.68
CA ALA A 74 23.69 17.06 -64.97
C ALA A 74 22.21 17.50 -65.09
N ASP A 75 21.30 16.56 -65.36
CA ASP A 75 19.85 16.75 -65.41
C ASP A 75 19.14 16.42 -64.08
N GLY A 76 19.90 16.19 -63.00
CA GLY A 76 19.39 15.81 -61.68
C GLY A 76 18.93 14.35 -61.57
N LYS A 77 19.09 13.53 -62.63
CA LYS A 77 18.76 12.10 -62.57
C LYS A 77 19.91 11.28 -62.03
N LYS A 78 19.59 10.18 -61.35
CA LYS A 78 20.60 9.23 -60.87
C LYS A 78 21.23 8.49 -62.05
N VAL A 79 22.55 8.57 -62.15
CA VAL A 79 23.37 7.86 -63.15
C VAL A 79 24.36 6.95 -62.44
N ASP A 80 24.91 5.98 -63.18
CA ASP A 80 25.94 5.09 -62.65
C ASP A 80 27.11 5.88 -62.07
N ASN A 81 27.69 5.34 -60.99
CA ASN A 81 28.95 5.87 -60.47
C ASN A 81 30.09 5.60 -61.47
N ASP A 82 31.24 6.21 -61.22
CA ASP A 82 32.37 6.13 -62.16
C ASP A 82 32.88 4.70 -62.36
N ASP A 83 32.97 3.89 -61.31
CA ASP A 83 33.44 2.50 -61.38
C ASP A 83 32.44 1.58 -62.09
N VAL A 84 31.14 1.71 -61.80
CA VAL A 84 30.05 0.97 -62.47
C VAL A 84 29.99 1.35 -63.95
N LYS A 85 30.15 2.64 -64.27
CA LYS A 85 30.21 3.11 -65.64
C LYS A 85 31.44 2.55 -66.36
N ALA A 86 32.62 2.62 -65.75
CA ALA A 86 33.86 2.09 -66.32
C ALA A 86 33.75 0.58 -66.61
N TYR A 87 33.13 -0.17 -65.69
CA TYR A 87 32.81 -1.58 -65.89
C TYR A 87 31.87 -1.81 -67.08
N LYS A 88 30.74 -1.10 -67.16
CA LYS A 88 29.77 -1.26 -68.27
C LYS A 88 30.39 -0.89 -69.62
N ASP A 89 31.19 0.18 -69.66
CA ASP A 89 31.90 0.61 -70.86
C ASP A 89 32.95 -0.44 -71.31
N ALA A 90 33.74 -0.97 -70.37
CA ALA A 90 34.73 -2.01 -70.65
C ALA A 90 34.07 -3.32 -71.12
N LEU A 91 32.95 -3.70 -70.52
CA LEU A 91 32.17 -4.87 -70.90
C LEU A 91 31.57 -4.72 -72.31
N ALA A 92 31.00 -3.55 -72.62
CA ALA A 92 30.48 -3.26 -73.96
C ALA A 92 31.58 -3.30 -75.03
N LYS A 93 32.76 -2.72 -74.73
CA LYS A 93 33.92 -2.78 -75.62
C LYS A 93 34.42 -4.21 -75.82
N ALA A 94 34.51 -5.00 -74.76
CA ALA A 94 34.91 -6.40 -74.82
C ALA A 94 33.96 -7.25 -75.68
N ARG A 95 32.65 -7.08 -75.50
CA ARG A 95 31.61 -7.77 -76.30
C ARG A 95 31.70 -7.40 -77.77
N LYS A 96 31.85 -6.10 -78.06
CA LYS A 96 32.01 -5.63 -79.44
C LYS A 96 33.23 -6.23 -80.12
N LEU A 97 34.39 -6.24 -79.46
CA LEU A 97 35.61 -6.83 -80.02
C LEU A 97 35.48 -8.35 -80.25
N ALA A 98 34.80 -9.07 -79.34
CA ALA A 98 34.51 -10.48 -79.54
C ALA A 98 33.60 -10.71 -80.77
N GLN A 99 32.60 -9.84 -80.97
CA GLN A 99 31.72 -9.88 -82.14
C GLN A 99 32.47 -9.55 -83.44
N ASP A 100 33.29 -8.50 -83.45
CA ASP A 100 34.06 -8.07 -84.63
C ASP A 100 35.03 -9.18 -85.11
N ASN A 101 35.55 -10.00 -84.20
CA ASN A 101 36.38 -11.17 -84.53
C ASN A 101 35.63 -12.29 -85.28
N THR A 102 34.30 -12.21 -85.37
CA THR A 102 33.46 -13.15 -86.14
C THR A 102 33.13 -12.65 -87.56
N SER A 103 33.65 -11.48 -87.96
CA SER A 103 33.40 -10.91 -89.30
C SER A 103 33.95 -11.81 -90.42
N ASN A 104 33.25 -11.85 -91.55
CA ASN A 104 33.73 -12.53 -92.76
C ASN A 104 34.83 -11.73 -93.48
N THR A 105 35.04 -10.46 -93.12
CA THR A 105 36.10 -9.60 -93.67
C THR A 105 37.29 -9.57 -92.71
N LEU A 106 38.45 -10.10 -93.13
CA LEU A 106 39.65 -10.17 -92.28
C LEU A 106 40.13 -8.80 -91.78
N SER A 107 39.92 -7.71 -92.55
CA SER A 107 40.32 -6.36 -92.14
C SER A 107 39.50 -5.80 -90.98
N ASP A 108 38.35 -6.41 -90.68
CA ASP A 108 37.48 -6.00 -89.58
C ASP A 108 37.85 -6.71 -88.27
N HIS A 109 38.75 -7.69 -88.32
CA HIS A 109 39.16 -8.45 -87.14
C HIS A 109 40.00 -7.57 -86.22
N PRO A 110 39.74 -7.61 -84.90
CA PRO A 110 40.58 -6.91 -83.94
C PRO A 110 41.98 -7.55 -83.90
N THR A 111 42.98 -6.73 -83.60
CA THR A 111 44.34 -7.19 -83.30
C THR A 111 44.40 -7.88 -81.94
N GLN A 112 45.37 -8.80 -81.75
CA GLN A 112 45.58 -9.45 -80.44
C GLN A 112 45.77 -8.42 -79.31
N LYS A 113 46.52 -7.33 -79.57
CA LYS A 113 46.68 -6.24 -78.60
C LYS A 113 45.35 -5.61 -78.19
N GLN A 114 44.41 -5.40 -79.12
CA GLN A 114 43.09 -4.85 -78.78
C GLN A 114 42.28 -5.81 -77.90
N ILE A 115 42.40 -7.12 -78.11
CA ILE A 115 41.78 -8.14 -77.25
C ILE A 115 42.40 -8.13 -75.86
N ASP A 116 43.72 -8.16 -75.78
CA ASP A 116 44.45 -8.19 -74.50
C ASP A 116 44.17 -6.92 -73.68
N ASP A 117 44.23 -5.74 -74.31
CA ASP A 117 43.94 -4.45 -73.67
C ASP A 117 42.48 -4.39 -73.16
N ALA A 118 41.52 -4.98 -73.90
CA ALA A 118 40.11 -5.03 -73.48
C ALA A 118 39.86 -6.02 -72.34
N LEU A 119 40.55 -7.17 -72.37
CA LEU A 119 40.53 -8.16 -71.29
C LEU A 119 41.07 -7.56 -70.00
N GLU A 120 42.21 -6.88 -70.09
CA GLU A 120 42.83 -6.21 -68.94
C GLU A 120 41.93 -5.11 -68.39
N ALA A 121 41.38 -4.24 -69.26
CA ALA A 121 40.46 -3.17 -68.84
C ALA A 121 39.22 -3.72 -68.13
N LEU A 122 38.61 -4.80 -68.65
CA LEU A 122 37.44 -5.43 -68.03
C LEU A 122 37.79 -6.04 -66.66
N LYS A 123 38.94 -6.72 -66.54
CA LYS A 123 39.42 -7.28 -65.26
C LYS A 123 39.69 -6.18 -64.24
N GLN A 124 40.36 -5.11 -64.64
CA GLN A 124 40.65 -3.97 -63.77
C GLN A 124 39.37 -3.28 -63.28
N ALA A 125 38.38 -3.07 -64.16
CA ALA A 125 37.12 -2.46 -63.78
C ALA A 125 36.31 -3.33 -62.78
N LYS A 126 36.29 -4.65 -62.98
CA LYS A 126 35.69 -5.57 -61.99
C LYS A 126 36.43 -5.53 -60.65
N GLN A 127 37.76 -5.56 -60.69
CA GLN A 127 38.60 -5.51 -59.49
C GLN A 127 38.39 -4.21 -58.70
N ALA A 128 38.29 -3.06 -59.38
CA ALA A 128 38.04 -1.77 -58.75
C ALA A 128 36.72 -1.77 -57.96
N ILE A 129 35.67 -2.36 -58.52
CA ILE A 129 34.38 -2.54 -57.83
C ILE A 129 34.54 -3.49 -56.64
N THR A 130 35.18 -4.65 -56.84
CA THR A 130 35.38 -5.64 -55.77
C THR A 130 36.16 -5.08 -54.58
N ASP A 131 37.19 -4.27 -54.82
CA ASP A 131 38.01 -3.71 -53.74
C ASP A 131 37.39 -2.45 -53.10
N GLY A 132 36.75 -1.60 -53.90
CA GLY A 132 36.19 -0.32 -53.43
C GLY A 132 34.86 -0.42 -52.70
N TYR A 133 34.12 -1.52 -52.88
CA TYR A 133 32.71 -1.63 -52.46
C TYR A 133 32.40 -2.84 -51.59
N LYS A 134 33.40 -3.34 -50.85
CA LYS A 134 33.22 -4.41 -49.85
C LYS A 134 32.18 -4.03 -48.80
N THR A 135 31.35 -5.00 -48.42
CA THR A 135 30.36 -4.84 -47.35
C THR A 135 31.04 -4.75 -45.99
N ASN A 136 30.74 -3.70 -45.22
CA ASN A 136 31.21 -3.55 -43.85
C ASN A 136 30.17 -4.09 -42.86
N VAL A 137 30.51 -5.17 -42.17
CA VAL A 137 29.65 -5.85 -41.19
C VAL A 137 29.97 -5.50 -39.72
N ASP A 138 30.95 -4.66 -39.45
CA ASP A 138 31.41 -4.41 -38.08
C ASP A 138 30.34 -3.73 -37.23
N LYS A 139 29.60 -2.77 -37.82
CA LYS A 139 28.44 -2.15 -37.16
C LYS A 139 27.36 -3.16 -36.81
N LEU A 140 27.17 -4.18 -37.63
CA LEU A 140 26.19 -5.24 -37.39
C LEU A 140 26.61 -6.14 -36.23
N LYS A 141 27.90 -6.50 -36.17
CA LYS A 141 28.48 -7.26 -35.06
C LYS A 141 28.36 -6.49 -33.74
N GLN A 142 28.76 -5.22 -33.73
CA GLN A 142 28.68 -4.36 -32.55
C GLN A 142 27.23 -4.18 -32.07
N ALA A 143 26.28 -3.97 -32.99
CA ALA A 143 24.87 -3.85 -32.64
C ALA A 143 24.32 -5.14 -32.01
N LYS A 144 24.71 -6.31 -32.54
CA LYS A 144 24.35 -7.62 -31.97
C LYS A 144 24.93 -7.80 -30.57
N GLU A 145 26.23 -7.53 -30.40
CA GLU A 145 26.93 -7.63 -29.12
C GLU A 145 26.30 -6.72 -28.07
N TYR A 146 26.06 -5.45 -28.39
CA TYR A 146 25.36 -4.53 -27.50
C TYR A 146 23.96 -5.04 -27.12
N ALA A 147 23.21 -5.59 -28.08
CA ALA A 147 21.89 -6.13 -27.83
C ALA A 147 21.93 -7.32 -26.86
N GLU A 148 22.93 -8.21 -26.97
CA GLU A 148 23.07 -9.39 -26.12
C GLU A 148 23.65 -9.07 -24.74
N ASP A 149 24.71 -8.26 -24.69
CA ASP A 149 25.52 -8.08 -23.48
C ASP A 149 25.10 -6.91 -22.61
N VAL A 150 24.49 -5.88 -23.21
CA VAL A 150 24.10 -4.64 -22.52
C VAL A 150 22.59 -4.50 -22.47
N PHE A 151 21.91 -4.53 -23.62
CA PHE A 151 20.48 -4.23 -23.70
C PHE A 151 19.62 -5.22 -22.92
N LYS A 152 19.91 -6.53 -22.99
CA LYS A 152 19.19 -7.55 -22.20
C LYS A 152 19.31 -7.35 -20.68
N LYS A 153 20.28 -6.57 -20.21
CA LYS A 153 20.46 -6.29 -18.77
C LYS A 153 19.68 -5.07 -18.29
N THR A 154 19.16 -4.25 -19.22
CA THR A 154 18.40 -3.04 -18.89
C THR A 154 17.13 -3.36 -18.10
N PRO A 155 16.65 -2.43 -17.25
CA PRO A 155 15.38 -2.60 -16.56
C PRO A 155 14.22 -2.86 -17.51
N GLU A 156 14.18 -2.19 -18.67
CA GLU A 156 13.07 -2.30 -19.61
C GLU A 156 12.97 -3.69 -20.23
N TYR A 157 14.10 -4.32 -20.55
CA TYR A 157 14.10 -5.71 -21.01
C TYR A 157 13.65 -6.66 -19.90
N LYS A 158 14.20 -6.53 -18.69
CA LYS A 158 13.81 -7.34 -17.52
C LYS A 158 12.33 -7.18 -17.18
N ASN A 159 11.80 -5.96 -17.28
CA ASN A 159 10.39 -5.64 -17.08
C ASN A 159 9.52 -6.33 -18.15
N ALA A 160 9.93 -6.30 -19.41
CA ALA A 160 9.25 -7.02 -20.48
C ALA A 160 9.25 -8.54 -20.24
N GLU A 161 10.37 -9.11 -19.78
CA GLU A 161 10.45 -10.54 -19.43
C GLU A 161 9.51 -10.90 -18.27
N ALA A 162 9.48 -10.09 -17.21
CA ALA A 162 8.59 -10.30 -16.08
C ALA A 162 7.11 -10.24 -16.51
N ILE A 163 6.73 -9.27 -17.36
CA ILE A 163 5.38 -9.17 -17.91
C ILE A 163 5.04 -10.37 -18.80
N LYS A 164 5.99 -10.83 -19.63
CA LYS A 164 5.83 -12.05 -20.43
C LYS A 164 5.68 -13.30 -19.56
N ALA A 165 6.26 -13.34 -18.35
CA ALA A 165 6.11 -14.47 -17.44
C ALA A 165 4.78 -14.44 -16.66
N ASP A 166 4.21 -13.25 -16.43
CA ASP A 166 2.93 -13.09 -15.74
C ASP A 166 1.75 -13.19 -16.71
N ALA A 167 1.10 -14.36 -16.75
CA ALA A 167 -0.06 -14.62 -17.60
C ALA A 167 -1.30 -13.76 -17.24
N ASN A 168 -1.34 -13.15 -16.05
CA ASN A 168 -2.45 -12.28 -15.65
C ASN A 168 -2.20 -10.81 -16.00
N ASN A 169 -0.99 -10.46 -16.46
CA ASN A 169 -0.67 -9.10 -16.83
C ASN A 169 -1.39 -8.71 -18.14
N ALA A 170 -2.06 -7.55 -18.15
CA ALA A 170 -2.77 -7.06 -19.34
C ALA A 170 -1.85 -6.88 -20.57
N LYS A 171 -0.54 -6.72 -20.38
CA LYS A 171 0.45 -6.60 -21.46
C LYS A 171 1.19 -7.91 -21.79
N HIS A 172 0.82 -9.05 -21.19
CA HIS A 172 1.48 -10.35 -21.38
C HIS A 172 1.71 -10.69 -22.86
N ASP A 173 0.64 -10.72 -23.66
CA ASP A 173 0.71 -11.05 -25.09
C ASP A 173 1.58 -10.06 -25.88
N GLN A 174 1.54 -8.78 -25.51
CA GLN A 174 2.31 -7.74 -26.19
C GLN A 174 3.80 -7.88 -25.88
N ALA A 175 4.16 -8.12 -24.62
CA ALA A 175 5.54 -8.41 -24.22
C ALA A 175 6.07 -9.68 -24.89
N GLY A 176 5.24 -10.73 -24.98
CA GLY A 176 5.55 -11.94 -25.73
C GLY A 176 5.88 -11.67 -27.20
N LYS A 177 5.10 -10.81 -27.88
CA LYS A 177 5.35 -10.41 -29.28
C LYS A 177 6.58 -9.53 -29.46
N ASP A 178 6.82 -8.61 -28.53
CA ASP A 178 7.92 -7.65 -28.63
C ASP A 178 9.28 -8.29 -28.35
N LEU A 179 9.36 -9.14 -27.32
CA LEU A 179 10.51 -10.00 -27.09
C LEU A 179 10.66 -11.03 -28.22
N GLY A 180 9.54 -11.66 -28.59
CA GLY A 180 9.46 -12.61 -29.69
C GLY A 180 10.15 -13.94 -29.40
N ASP A 181 10.57 -14.60 -30.48
CA ASP A 181 11.10 -15.96 -30.47
C ASP A 181 12.25 -16.07 -31.47
N ALA A 182 13.41 -16.52 -30.97
CA ALA A 182 14.62 -16.69 -31.77
C ALA A 182 14.46 -17.73 -32.89
N THR A 183 13.74 -18.82 -32.64
CA THR A 183 13.54 -19.93 -33.61
C THR A 183 12.58 -19.54 -34.72
N LYS A 184 11.55 -18.74 -34.40
CA LYS A 184 10.57 -18.22 -35.36
C LYS A 184 11.01 -16.91 -36.01
N GLN A 185 12.14 -16.37 -35.56
CA GLN A 185 12.70 -15.11 -36.03
C GLN A 185 11.71 -13.92 -35.93
N THR A 186 10.99 -13.84 -34.81
CA THR A 186 10.03 -12.76 -34.50
C THR A 186 10.50 -11.91 -33.32
N GLY A 187 10.03 -10.65 -33.25
CA GLY A 187 10.37 -9.72 -32.17
C GLY A 187 11.87 -9.42 -32.06
N PHE A 188 12.30 -8.95 -30.90
CA PHE A 188 13.69 -8.61 -30.60
C PHE A 188 14.64 -9.82 -30.69
N GLU A 189 14.30 -10.94 -30.03
CA GLU A 189 15.11 -12.17 -30.06
C GLU A 189 15.26 -12.71 -31.49
N GLY A 190 14.19 -12.59 -32.28
CA GLY A 190 14.21 -12.99 -33.68
C GLY A 190 15.12 -12.12 -34.55
N GLN A 191 15.24 -10.81 -34.27
CA GLN A 191 16.21 -9.97 -35.01
C GLN A 191 17.64 -10.37 -34.69
N ILE A 192 17.96 -10.65 -33.42
CA ILE A 192 19.28 -11.16 -33.03
C ILE A 192 19.59 -12.47 -33.78
N ALA A 193 18.61 -13.39 -33.83
CA ALA A 193 18.76 -14.67 -34.53
C ALA A 193 18.97 -14.49 -36.05
N LYS A 194 18.20 -13.61 -36.71
CA LYS A 194 18.39 -13.27 -38.13
C LYS A 194 19.78 -12.72 -38.41
N ILE A 195 20.26 -11.82 -37.54
CA ILE A 195 21.59 -11.24 -37.66
C ILE A 195 22.66 -12.33 -37.49
N ALA A 196 22.52 -13.19 -36.48
CA ALA A 196 23.43 -14.31 -36.27
C ALA A 196 23.50 -15.25 -37.47
N GLU A 197 22.36 -15.53 -38.13
CA GLU A 197 22.31 -16.34 -39.34
C GLU A 197 23.02 -15.66 -40.51
N LYS A 198 22.71 -14.38 -40.77
CA LYS A 198 23.32 -13.61 -41.86
C LYS A 198 24.83 -13.43 -41.69
N LEU A 199 25.31 -13.34 -40.46
CA LEU A 199 26.75 -13.26 -40.16
C LEU A 199 27.52 -14.57 -40.43
N LYS A 200 26.85 -15.72 -40.65
CA LYS A 200 27.53 -16.98 -41.01
C LYS A 200 28.10 -16.97 -42.42
N ASP A 201 27.44 -16.25 -43.34
CA ASP A 201 27.88 -16.09 -44.72
C ASP A 201 27.75 -14.62 -45.12
N THR A 202 28.82 -13.86 -44.88
CA THR A 202 28.88 -12.44 -45.24
C THR A 202 29.19 -12.21 -46.71
N SER A 203 29.56 -13.25 -47.46
CA SER A 203 29.93 -13.12 -48.88
C SER A 203 28.74 -12.79 -49.78
N LYS A 204 27.51 -12.96 -49.27
CA LYS A 204 26.25 -12.64 -49.96
C LYS A 204 25.53 -11.41 -49.41
N LEU A 205 26.08 -10.75 -48.39
CA LEU A 205 25.45 -9.61 -47.74
C LEU A 205 25.79 -8.31 -48.44
N THR A 206 24.78 -7.53 -48.81
CA THR A 206 24.95 -6.14 -49.26
C THR A 206 25.03 -5.17 -48.08
N GLN A 207 25.63 -3.99 -48.29
CA GLN A 207 25.66 -2.94 -47.27
C GLN A 207 24.23 -2.47 -46.91
N ARG A 208 23.32 -2.44 -47.89
CA ARG A 208 21.91 -2.09 -47.67
C ARG A 208 21.22 -3.08 -46.73
N GLU A 209 21.48 -4.39 -46.89
CA GLU A 209 20.95 -5.40 -45.97
C GLU A 209 21.53 -5.26 -44.56
N VAL A 210 22.85 -5.01 -44.46
CA VAL A 210 23.50 -4.74 -43.17
C VAL A 210 22.83 -3.57 -42.45
N ASP A 211 22.68 -2.43 -43.12
CA ASP A 211 22.08 -1.23 -42.55
C ASP A 211 20.61 -1.46 -42.18
N ALA A 212 19.88 -2.23 -42.99
CA ALA A 212 18.50 -2.60 -42.71
C ALA A 212 18.39 -3.48 -41.45
N LEU A 213 19.27 -4.46 -41.29
CA LEU A 213 19.30 -5.34 -40.11
C LEU A 213 19.59 -4.56 -38.83
N VAL A 214 20.61 -3.69 -38.83
CA VAL A 214 20.91 -2.80 -37.69
C VAL A 214 19.70 -1.92 -37.36
N LYS A 215 19.07 -1.33 -38.38
CA LYS A 215 17.88 -0.49 -38.18
C LYS A 215 16.72 -1.27 -37.55
N GLN A 216 16.46 -2.51 -38.00
CA GLN A 216 15.40 -3.34 -37.44
C GLN A 216 15.67 -3.75 -35.99
N LEU A 217 16.92 -4.09 -35.65
CA LEU A 217 17.31 -4.37 -34.27
C LEU A 217 17.10 -3.15 -33.36
N ASN A 218 17.57 -1.98 -33.80
CA ASN A 218 17.39 -0.72 -33.06
C ASN A 218 15.91 -0.36 -32.86
N ILE A 219 15.05 -0.62 -33.86
CA ILE A 219 13.59 -0.43 -33.73
C ILE A 219 13.02 -1.34 -32.65
N ALA A 220 13.42 -2.62 -32.64
CA ALA A 220 12.97 -3.58 -31.63
C ALA A 220 13.43 -3.18 -30.22
N GLN A 221 14.69 -2.77 -30.07
CA GLN A 221 15.23 -2.25 -28.80
C GLN A 221 14.46 -1.01 -28.32
N LYS A 222 14.27 -0.03 -29.21
CA LYS A 222 13.52 1.19 -28.88
C LYS A 222 12.09 0.86 -28.46
N LYS A 223 11.42 -0.07 -29.14
CA LYS A 223 10.07 -0.50 -28.80
C LYS A 223 10.00 -1.05 -27.36
N ILE A 224 10.97 -1.88 -26.98
CA ILE A 224 11.05 -2.41 -25.61
C ILE A 224 11.35 -1.29 -24.61
N ALA A 225 12.37 -0.46 -24.88
CA ALA A 225 12.76 0.65 -24.01
C ALA A 225 11.63 1.67 -23.78
N ASP A 226 10.81 1.94 -24.79
CA ASP A 226 9.71 2.90 -24.67
C ASP A 226 8.47 2.30 -23.98
N SER A 227 8.21 1.01 -24.14
CA SER A 227 6.95 0.37 -23.71
C SER A 227 6.98 -0.22 -22.29
N TYR A 228 8.18 -0.52 -21.78
CA TYR A 228 8.40 -1.28 -20.54
C TYR A 228 9.27 -0.53 -19.51
N LYS A 229 9.24 0.81 -19.54
CA LYS A 229 9.89 1.66 -18.53
C LYS A 229 9.42 1.33 -17.12
N THR A 230 10.35 1.40 -16.17
CA THR A 230 10.02 1.35 -14.74
C THR A 230 9.15 2.56 -14.38
N ASN A 231 7.96 2.30 -13.82
CA ASN A 231 6.99 3.30 -13.40
C ASN A 231 6.94 3.36 -11.87
N VAL A 232 7.14 4.56 -11.31
CA VAL A 232 7.15 4.85 -9.88
C VAL A 232 5.93 5.62 -9.38
N ASP A 233 4.91 5.86 -10.21
CA ASP A 233 3.77 6.71 -9.87
C ASP A 233 3.02 6.22 -8.63
N LYS A 234 2.79 4.90 -8.54
CA LYS A 234 2.12 4.29 -7.37
C LYS A 234 2.96 4.44 -6.10
N LEU A 235 4.28 4.23 -6.20
CA LEU A 235 5.20 4.40 -5.07
C LEU A 235 5.29 5.87 -4.65
N ASN A 236 5.32 6.80 -5.61
CA ASN A 236 5.27 8.23 -5.38
C ASN A 236 4.00 8.66 -4.65
N ASN A 237 2.86 8.09 -5.02
CA ASN A 237 1.60 8.36 -4.34
C ASN A 237 1.64 7.88 -2.88
N GLU A 238 2.12 6.65 -2.65
CA GLU A 238 2.23 6.09 -1.29
C GLU A 238 3.17 6.90 -0.39
N VAL A 239 4.34 7.30 -0.90
CA VAL A 239 5.31 8.13 -0.18
C VAL A 239 4.77 9.55 0.07
N GLY A 240 4.01 10.08 -0.88
CA GLY A 240 3.40 11.41 -0.80
C GLY A 240 2.08 11.47 -0.04
N ASP A 241 1.66 10.38 0.62
CA ASP A 241 0.34 10.21 1.25
C ASP A 241 -0.81 10.62 0.31
N LYS A 242 -0.83 10.04 -0.88
CA LYS A 242 -1.86 10.24 -1.90
C LYS A 242 -2.58 8.94 -2.21
N ASP A 243 -3.83 9.06 -2.63
CA ASP A 243 -4.62 7.94 -3.14
C ASP A 243 -4.18 7.51 -4.54
N GLN A 244 -4.89 6.53 -5.11
CA GLN A 244 -4.61 6.00 -6.45
C GLN A 244 -4.82 7.03 -7.57
N ASP A 245 -5.62 8.08 -7.34
CA ASP A 245 -5.84 9.20 -8.26
C ASP A 245 -4.78 10.31 -8.09
N GLY A 246 -3.86 10.17 -7.12
CA GLY A 246 -2.86 11.18 -6.78
C GLY A 246 -3.41 12.33 -5.92
N LYS A 247 -4.59 12.18 -5.31
CA LYS A 247 -5.16 13.18 -4.40
C LYS A 247 -4.61 12.98 -2.99
N PRO A 248 -4.34 14.05 -2.22
CA PRO A 248 -3.87 13.93 -0.85
C PRO A 248 -4.84 13.16 0.04
N VAL A 249 -4.32 12.21 0.80
CA VAL A 249 -5.02 11.55 1.91
C VAL A 249 -4.92 12.45 3.14
N THR A 250 -6.03 12.66 3.84
CA THR A 250 -6.08 13.47 5.07
C THR A 250 -6.82 12.70 6.16
N PRO A 251 -6.23 12.54 7.36
CA PRO A 251 -4.89 13.01 7.75
C PRO A 251 -3.76 12.27 7.01
N LYS A 252 -2.55 12.87 7.00
CA LYS A 252 -1.34 12.13 6.57
C LYS A 252 -1.10 10.94 7.48
N PHE A 253 -0.31 9.97 7.04
CA PHE A 253 -0.07 8.78 7.85
C PHE A 253 0.56 9.11 9.21
N GLU A 254 1.55 10.02 9.24
CA GLU A 254 2.20 10.47 10.49
C GLU A 254 1.28 11.31 11.41
N GLU A 255 0.15 11.78 10.89
CA GLU A 255 -0.87 12.51 11.65
C GLU A 255 -2.00 11.61 12.16
N SER A 256 -2.01 10.34 11.73
CA SER A 256 -3.01 9.35 12.11
C SER A 256 -2.94 9.00 13.60
N ILE A 257 -4.07 8.56 14.15
CA ILE A 257 -4.16 8.17 15.56
C ILE A 257 -3.27 6.96 15.88
N PRO A 258 -3.23 5.88 15.06
CA PRO A 258 -2.32 4.77 15.33
C PRO A 258 -0.85 5.19 15.37
N TYR A 259 -0.42 6.08 14.48
CA TYR A 259 0.96 6.59 14.50
C TYR A 259 1.26 7.40 15.78
N LYS A 260 0.35 8.28 16.20
CA LYS A 260 0.48 9.04 17.46
C LYS A 260 0.54 8.12 18.68
N ASN A 261 -0.36 7.13 18.76
CA ASN A 261 -0.36 6.13 19.82
C ASN A 261 0.96 5.32 19.85
N ALA A 262 1.48 4.94 18.67
CA ALA A 262 2.78 4.28 18.57
C ALA A 262 3.91 5.18 19.10
N LEU A 263 3.87 6.48 18.80
CA LEU A 263 4.87 7.43 19.29
C LEU A 263 4.82 7.60 20.81
N GLU A 264 3.64 7.70 21.40
CA GLU A 264 3.46 7.72 22.86
C GLU A 264 3.99 6.44 23.50
N LYS A 265 3.68 5.26 22.94
CA LYS A 265 4.20 3.97 23.40
C LYS A 265 5.72 3.89 23.32
N LYS A 266 6.31 4.34 22.21
CA LYS A 266 7.76 4.45 22.05
C LYS A 266 8.37 5.33 23.14
N ASN A 267 7.77 6.50 23.40
CA ASN A 267 8.25 7.42 24.45
C ASN A 267 8.13 6.81 25.86
N ALA A 268 7.18 5.89 26.06
CA ALA A 268 7.05 5.09 27.28
C ALA A 268 8.00 3.88 27.34
N GLY A 269 8.89 3.69 26.35
CA GLY A 269 9.88 2.61 26.32
C GLY A 269 9.38 1.29 25.70
N ASP A 270 8.27 1.31 24.95
CA ASP A 270 7.74 0.13 24.28
C ASP A 270 8.65 -0.26 23.08
N ALA A 271 9.24 -1.46 23.16
CA ALA A 271 10.16 -1.97 22.15
C ALA A 271 9.47 -2.28 20.81
N ASP A 272 8.23 -2.75 20.85
CA ASP A 272 7.47 -3.11 19.65
C ASP A 272 7.06 -1.87 18.85
N ALA A 273 6.59 -0.82 19.55
CA ALA A 273 6.32 0.48 18.95
C ALA A 273 7.58 1.11 18.35
N THR A 274 8.70 1.02 19.06
CA THR A 274 10.00 1.50 18.56
C THR A 274 10.37 0.80 17.25
N ALA A 275 10.34 -0.53 17.23
CA ALA A 275 10.71 -1.32 16.06
C ALA A 275 9.80 -1.06 14.85
N LYS A 276 8.48 -0.94 15.04
CA LYS A 276 7.52 -0.70 13.95
C LYS A 276 7.66 0.71 13.35
N LEU A 277 7.89 1.73 14.18
CA LEU A 277 8.16 3.09 13.71
C LEU A 277 9.49 3.18 12.94
N GLU A 278 10.53 2.49 13.41
CA GLU A 278 11.81 2.41 12.70
C GLU A 278 11.68 1.69 11.35
N ALA A 279 10.97 0.56 11.31
CA ALA A 279 10.70 -0.17 10.08
C ALA A 279 9.96 0.71 9.07
N TYR A 280 8.91 1.44 9.49
CA TYR A 280 8.22 2.41 8.64
C TYR A 280 9.17 3.46 8.06
N ASN A 281 9.99 4.10 8.90
CA ASN A 281 10.95 5.13 8.47
C ASN A 281 12.01 4.58 7.50
N GLU A 282 12.50 3.37 7.73
CA GLU A 282 13.43 2.70 6.83
C GLU A 282 12.80 2.44 5.45
N LYS A 283 11.57 1.91 5.42
CA LYS A 283 10.87 1.62 4.16
C LYS A 283 10.48 2.89 3.41
N LEU A 284 10.08 3.94 4.12
CA LEU A 284 9.81 5.26 3.53
C LEU A 284 11.06 5.84 2.86
N LYS A 285 12.21 5.79 3.56
CA LYS A 285 13.49 6.26 3.01
C LYS A 285 13.92 5.43 1.80
N ALA A 286 13.85 4.10 1.90
CA ALA A 286 14.20 3.20 0.79
C ALA A 286 13.32 3.46 -0.46
N ALA A 287 12.02 3.67 -0.26
CA ALA A 287 11.09 4.04 -1.33
C ALA A 287 11.48 5.38 -1.99
N GLN A 288 11.79 6.40 -1.19
CA GLN A 288 12.20 7.72 -1.68
C GLN A 288 13.52 7.66 -2.47
N GLU A 289 14.49 6.88 -2.01
CA GLU A 289 15.76 6.64 -2.72
C GLU A 289 15.53 5.92 -4.05
N LEU A 290 14.64 4.91 -4.06
CA LEU A 290 14.31 4.15 -5.27
C LEU A 290 13.63 5.03 -6.32
N ILE A 291 12.65 5.85 -5.90
CA ILE A 291 12.00 6.87 -6.75
C ILE A 291 13.06 7.78 -7.39
N ASN A 292 14.00 8.28 -6.58
CA ASN A 292 15.03 9.19 -7.06
C ASN A 292 15.96 8.52 -8.08
N LYS A 293 16.33 7.24 -7.87
CA LYS A 293 17.15 6.45 -8.80
C LYS A 293 16.44 6.20 -10.14
N VAL A 294 15.12 5.97 -10.13
CA VAL A 294 14.35 5.77 -11.37
C VAL A 294 14.18 7.09 -12.13
N ASN A 295 13.86 8.18 -11.44
CA ASN A 295 13.61 9.48 -12.07
C ASN A 295 14.89 10.18 -12.53
N ASN A 296 16.02 9.91 -11.86
CA ASN A 296 17.32 10.49 -12.15
C ASN A 296 18.37 9.38 -12.25
N PRO A 297 18.33 8.56 -13.31
CA PRO A 297 19.27 7.45 -13.48
C PRO A 297 20.69 7.99 -13.69
N ASP A 298 21.65 7.44 -12.95
CA ASP A 298 23.08 7.75 -13.15
C ASP A 298 23.57 7.08 -14.45
N PRO A 299 24.02 7.86 -15.45
CA PRO A 299 24.47 7.31 -16.73
C PRO A 299 25.72 6.43 -16.61
N ASN A 300 26.44 6.48 -15.49
CA ASN A 300 27.64 5.66 -15.26
C ASN A 300 27.34 4.34 -14.54
N VAL A 301 26.12 4.15 -14.05
CA VAL A 301 25.71 2.91 -13.39
C VAL A 301 25.43 1.85 -14.45
N GLU A 302 25.98 0.64 -14.23
CA GLU A 302 25.75 -0.51 -15.09
C GLU A 302 24.24 -0.76 -15.28
N ALA A 303 23.85 -1.10 -16.51
CA ALA A 303 22.44 -1.29 -16.86
C ALA A 303 21.72 -2.32 -15.96
N ASP A 304 22.45 -3.29 -15.41
CA ASP A 304 21.92 -4.33 -14.54
C ASP A 304 21.64 -3.86 -13.10
N LYS A 305 22.18 -2.72 -12.67
CA LYS A 305 22.00 -2.12 -11.33
C LYS A 305 20.91 -1.06 -11.29
N GLN A 306 20.34 -0.69 -12.43
CA GLN A 306 19.24 0.26 -12.47
C GLN A 306 17.95 -0.40 -11.97
N PRO A 307 17.05 0.35 -11.29
CA PRO A 307 15.86 -0.25 -10.69
C PRO A 307 14.85 -0.79 -11.70
N THR A 308 14.37 -1.99 -11.42
CA THR A 308 13.31 -2.70 -12.14
C THR A 308 11.92 -2.37 -11.59
N GLN A 309 10.87 -2.67 -12.35
CA GLN A 309 9.49 -2.54 -11.88
C GLN A 309 9.21 -3.41 -10.65
N LYS A 310 9.79 -4.62 -10.61
CA LYS A 310 9.64 -5.52 -9.46
C LYS A 310 10.15 -4.90 -8.18
N GLU A 311 11.32 -4.26 -8.21
CA GLU A 311 11.88 -3.59 -7.02
C GLU A 311 11.00 -2.43 -6.56
N VAL A 312 10.39 -1.68 -7.50
CA VAL A 312 9.44 -0.62 -7.19
C VAL A 312 8.17 -1.17 -6.55
N ASP A 313 7.61 -2.25 -7.10
CA ASP A 313 6.40 -2.88 -6.59
C ASP A 313 6.64 -3.52 -5.21
N ASP A 314 7.80 -4.16 -5.01
CA ASP A 314 8.22 -4.72 -3.71
C ASP A 314 8.40 -3.61 -2.66
N ALA A 315 8.99 -2.47 -3.02
CA ALA A 315 9.14 -1.31 -2.13
C ALA A 315 7.78 -0.68 -1.75
N LEU A 316 6.85 -0.58 -2.71
CA LEU A 316 5.48 -0.14 -2.47
C LEU A 316 4.80 -1.04 -1.45
N LYS A 317 4.87 -2.36 -1.67
CA LYS A 317 4.27 -3.35 -0.77
C LYS A 317 4.88 -3.28 0.63
N ALA A 318 6.21 -3.17 0.74
CA ALA A 318 6.90 -3.07 2.02
C ALA A 318 6.50 -1.81 2.82
N LEU A 319 6.35 -0.66 2.15
CA LEU A 319 5.88 0.57 2.81
C LEU A 319 4.43 0.45 3.28
N GLN A 320 3.55 -0.11 2.44
CA GLN A 320 2.15 -0.36 2.79
C GLN A 320 2.02 -1.31 3.99
N ASP A 321 2.79 -2.39 4.01
CA ASP A 321 2.80 -3.35 5.11
C ASP A 321 3.32 -2.73 6.41
N ALA A 322 4.33 -1.85 6.34
CA ALA A 322 4.82 -1.12 7.50
C ALA A 322 3.77 -0.14 8.06
N LYS A 323 3.05 0.60 7.19
CA LYS A 323 1.93 1.46 7.60
C LYS A 323 0.82 0.64 8.26
N LYS A 324 0.41 -0.47 7.62
CA LYS A 324 -0.60 -1.39 8.14
C LYS A 324 -0.22 -2.01 9.49
N ALA A 325 1.04 -2.36 9.69
CA ALA A 325 1.51 -2.93 10.95
C ALA A 325 1.33 -1.96 12.13
N ILE A 326 1.51 -0.66 11.90
CA ILE A 326 1.25 0.39 12.89
C ILE A 326 -0.26 0.53 13.12
N ASP A 327 -1.05 0.61 12.05
CA ASP A 327 -2.52 0.73 12.14
C ASP A 327 -3.16 -0.42 12.93
N ASP A 328 -2.76 -1.65 12.66
CA ASP A 328 -3.30 -2.84 13.31
C ASP A 328 -2.86 -2.97 14.79
N SER A 329 -1.68 -2.46 15.15
CA SER A 329 -1.09 -2.65 16.49
C SER A 329 -1.46 -1.54 17.46
N PHE A 330 -1.62 -0.31 16.98
CA PHE A 330 -1.71 0.89 17.81
C PHE A 330 -3.04 1.66 17.66
N GLY A 331 -4.08 1.00 17.15
CA GLY A 331 -5.44 1.53 17.23
C GLY A 331 -5.90 1.79 18.67
N THR A 332 -6.78 2.78 18.85
CA THR A 332 -7.36 3.12 20.16
C THR A 332 -8.30 2.01 20.64
N LYS A 333 -8.04 1.48 21.83
CA LYS A 333 -8.81 0.44 22.51
C LYS A 333 -9.78 1.08 23.50
N ILE A 334 -11.07 0.74 23.39
CA ILE A 334 -12.14 1.33 24.18
C ILE A 334 -12.89 0.35 25.09
N ASP A 335 -12.57 -0.94 25.05
CA ASP A 335 -13.37 -1.99 25.72
C ASP A 335 -13.50 -1.79 27.23
N ASP A 336 -12.41 -1.38 27.89
CA ASP A 336 -12.42 -1.11 29.32
C ASP A 336 -13.26 0.12 29.67
N LEU A 337 -13.17 1.19 28.87
CA LEU A 337 -13.99 2.39 29.03
C LEU A 337 -15.47 2.09 28.78
N LYS A 338 -15.77 1.31 27.73
CA LYS A 338 -17.13 0.85 27.40
C LYS A 338 -17.72 0.04 28.54
N THR A 339 -16.96 -0.91 29.08
CA THR A 339 -17.35 -1.75 30.22
C THR A 339 -17.60 -0.91 31.48
N GLU A 340 -16.71 0.03 31.79
CA GLU A 340 -16.82 0.88 32.98
C GLU A 340 -18.01 1.87 32.87
N ALA A 341 -18.22 2.45 31.69
CA ALA A 341 -19.35 3.34 31.43
C ALA A 341 -20.69 2.58 31.46
N ALA A 342 -20.73 1.31 31.04
CA ALA A 342 -21.93 0.48 31.06
C ALA A 342 -22.43 0.11 32.46
N LYS A 343 -21.58 0.22 33.50
CA LYS A 343 -22.01 0.08 34.91
C LYS A 343 -22.92 1.23 35.36
N SER A 344 -23.06 2.28 34.57
CA SER A 344 -23.96 3.40 34.81
C SER A 344 -25.18 3.31 33.93
N THR A 345 -26.36 3.47 34.54
CA THR A 345 -27.61 3.68 33.81
C THR A 345 -28.13 5.10 33.92
N ALA A 346 -27.36 6.02 34.52
CA ALA A 346 -27.72 7.42 34.55
C ALA A 346 -27.81 7.90 33.10
N ASP A 347 -28.97 8.38 32.67
CA ASP A 347 -29.05 9.06 31.39
C ASP A 347 -28.41 10.44 31.57
N THR A 348 -27.40 10.74 30.75
CA THR A 348 -26.79 12.08 30.75
C THR A 348 -27.73 13.15 30.19
N THR A 349 -28.86 12.75 29.63
CA THR A 349 -29.89 13.61 29.03
C THR A 349 -31.19 13.67 29.83
N ASP A 350 -31.47 12.66 30.68
CA ASP A 350 -32.61 12.65 31.59
C ASP A 350 -32.17 12.46 33.05
N PRO A 351 -32.03 13.54 33.83
CA PRO A 351 -31.65 13.48 35.24
C PRO A 351 -32.75 12.89 36.14
N THR A 352 -33.94 12.58 35.62
CA THR A 352 -35.07 12.02 36.36
C THR A 352 -35.19 10.49 36.24
N ALA A 353 -34.40 9.88 35.36
CA ALA A 353 -34.39 8.44 35.17
C ALA A 353 -33.97 7.71 36.46
N LYS A 354 -34.81 6.78 36.94
CA LYS A 354 -34.53 5.99 38.14
C LYS A 354 -33.36 5.02 37.87
N PRO A 355 -32.42 4.83 38.81
CA PRO A 355 -31.34 3.85 38.67
C PRO A 355 -31.88 2.45 38.38
N THR A 356 -31.24 1.74 37.46
CA THR A 356 -31.53 0.32 37.22
C THR A 356 -30.83 -0.51 38.30
N ALA A 357 -31.48 -1.55 38.81
CA ALA A 357 -30.87 -2.45 39.79
C ALA A 357 -29.54 -3.01 39.27
N GLY A 358 -28.47 -2.87 40.06
CA GLY A 358 -27.12 -3.29 39.70
C GLY A 358 -26.26 -2.21 39.04
N SER A 359 -26.80 -1.02 38.77
CA SER A 359 -25.99 0.13 38.33
C SER A 359 -25.24 0.77 39.51
N PHE A 360 -24.19 1.53 39.21
CA PHE A 360 -23.47 2.30 40.23
C PHE A 360 -24.40 3.26 40.98
N GLU A 361 -25.35 3.88 40.29
CA GLU A 361 -26.31 4.79 40.89
C GLU A 361 -27.31 4.09 41.82
N SER A 362 -27.48 2.77 41.72
CA SER A 362 -28.31 1.99 42.64
C SER A 362 -27.63 1.66 43.96
N THR A 363 -26.32 1.94 44.09
CA THR A 363 -25.56 1.69 45.33
C THR A 363 -25.98 2.63 46.45
N THR A 364 -25.91 2.13 47.69
CA THR A 364 -26.26 2.90 48.89
C THR A 364 -25.35 4.12 49.04
N GLU A 365 -24.06 3.99 48.74
CA GLU A 365 -23.08 5.07 48.81
C GLU A 365 -23.38 6.20 47.82
N TYR A 366 -23.76 5.86 46.59
CA TYR A 366 -24.18 6.88 45.62
C TYR A 366 -25.47 7.57 46.06
N GLN A 367 -26.44 6.84 46.61
CA GLN A 367 -27.69 7.45 47.12
C GLN A 367 -27.43 8.37 48.32
N ASN A 368 -26.50 7.99 49.20
CA ASN A 368 -26.04 8.84 50.30
C ASN A 368 -25.34 10.10 49.79
N ALA A 369 -24.50 9.97 48.76
CA ALA A 369 -23.90 11.12 48.11
C ALA A 369 -24.97 12.02 47.50
N LEU A 370 -25.89 11.47 46.71
CA LEU A 370 -26.97 12.23 46.07
C LEU A 370 -27.86 12.98 47.07
N ALA A 371 -28.12 12.40 48.24
CA ALA A 371 -28.90 13.04 49.31
C ALA A 371 -28.18 14.22 49.97
N LYS A 372 -26.85 14.24 49.99
CA LYS A 372 -26.04 15.37 50.48
C LYS A 372 -26.00 16.48 49.42
N LYS A 373 -27.09 17.24 49.33
CA LYS A 373 -27.20 18.42 48.46
C LYS A 373 -26.45 19.62 49.05
N THR A 374 -26.07 20.56 48.20
CA THR A 374 -25.61 21.88 48.64
C THR A 374 -26.77 22.70 49.22
N ASP A 375 -26.48 23.82 49.89
CA ASP A 375 -27.50 24.73 50.44
C ASP A 375 -28.50 25.22 49.37
N ASP A 376 -28.03 25.42 48.14
CA ASP A 376 -28.87 25.78 46.97
C ASP A 376 -29.68 24.61 46.38
N GLY A 377 -29.68 23.44 47.01
CA GLY A 377 -30.38 22.23 46.54
C GLY A 377 -29.73 21.50 45.36
N LYS A 378 -28.50 21.87 44.97
CA LYS A 378 -27.75 21.24 43.87
C LYS A 378 -27.02 19.97 44.33
N ASP A 379 -26.62 19.14 43.38
CA ASP A 379 -25.74 18.00 43.66
C ASP A 379 -24.42 18.48 44.28
N ASN A 380 -23.85 17.66 45.18
CA ASN A 380 -22.51 17.95 45.68
C ASN A 380 -21.43 17.78 44.60
N ALA A 381 -20.22 18.23 44.93
CA ALA A 381 -19.08 18.21 44.02
C ALA A 381 -18.73 16.81 43.50
N ASP A 382 -18.82 15.76 44.32
CA ASP A 382 -18.43 14.41 43.91
C ASP A 382 -19.47 13.79 42.95
N VAL A 383 -20.76 14.00 43.21
CA VAL A 383 -21.84 13.59 42.29
C VAL A 383 -21.76 14.36 40.97
N THR A 384 -21.44 15.65 41.02
CA THR A 384 -21.24 16.48 39.82
C THR A 384 -20.05 15.97 39.00
N ALA A 385 -18.90 15.77 39.64
CA ALA A 385 -17.70 15.24 38.99
C ALA A 385 -17.93 13.85 38.37
N TYR A 386 -18.71 13.00 39.05
CA TYR A 386 -19.10 11.70 38.49
C TYR A 386 -19.90 11.83 37.19
N LYS A 387 -20.92 12.70 37.18
CA LYS A 387 -21.74 12.96 35.98
C LYS A 387 -20.91 13.52 34.84
N GLU A 388 -19.98 14.43 35.12
CA GLU A 388 -19.07 15.00 34.13
C GLU A 388 -18.10 13.97 33.55
N ALA A 389 -17.48 13.14 34.41
CA ALA A 389 -16.58 12.07 33.99
C ALA A 389 -17.31 11.04 33.11
N LEU A 390 -18.53 10.64 33.51
CA LEU A 390 -19.35 9.72 32.73
C LEU A 390 -19.75 10.33 31.38
N LYS A 391 -20.13 11.61 31.34
CA LYS A 391 -20.44 12.31 30.09
C LYS A 391 -19.23 12.33 29.17
N LYS A 392 -18.04 12.69 29.68
CA LYS A 392 -16.79 12.67 28.90
C LYS A 392 -16.52 11.27 28.34
N ALA A 393 -16.61 10.23 29.16
CA ALA A 393 -16.44 8.84 28.74
C ALA A 393 -17.38 8.46 27.59
N ARG A 394 -18.67 8.78 27.71
CA ARG A 394 -19.68 8.48 26.67
C ARG A 394 -19.46 9.27 25.39
N THR A 395 -19.11 10.55 25.47
CA THR A 395 -18.77 11.36 24.29
C THR A 395 -17.58 10.80 23.51
N LEU A 396 -16.58 10.24 24.20
CA LEU A 396 -15.48 9.53 23.52
C LEU A 396 -15.98 8.25 22.85
N LEU A 397 -16.77 7.44 23.56
CA LEU A 397 -17.33 6.18 23.04
C LEU A 397 -18.26 6.37 21.85
N GLU A 398 -18.99 7.49 21.75
CA GLU A 398 -19.87 7.82 20.63
C GLU A 398 -19.14 7.87 19.27
N LYS A 399 -17.81 8.09 19.28
CA LYS A 399 -16.98 8.11 18.07
C LYS A 399 -16.67 6.70 17.54
N PHE A 400 -17.00 5.66 18.30
CA PHE A 400 -16.72 4.26 17.97
C PHE A 400 -18.01 3.48 17.68
N GLY A 401 -17.92 2.48 16.81
CA GLY A 401 -18.96 1.50 16.57
C GLY A 401 -19.02 0.43 17.65
N ASP A 402 -19.99 -0.47 17.53
CA ASP A 402 -20.13 -1.59 18.46
C ASP A 402 -18.97 -2.58 18.41
N ASP A 403 -18.28 -2.62 17.27
CA ASP A 403 -17.07 -3.41 17.00
C ASP A 403 -15.79 -2.81 17.59
N GLY A 404 -15.90 -1.70 18.33
CA GLY A 404 -14.76 -1.02 18.96
C GLY A 404 -13.92 -0.20 17.98
N LYS A 405 -14.31 -0.10 16.71
CA LYS A 405 -13.57 0.67 15.71
C LYS A 405 -14.15 2.07 15.57
N PRO A 406 -13.35 3.07 15.18
CA PRO A 406 -13.87 4.40 14.87
C PRO A 406 -14.95 4.32 13.78
N LYS A 407 -16.03 5.10 13.95
CA LYS A 407 -17.10 5.17 12.94
C LYS A 407 -16.53 5.72 11.61
N PRO A 408 -17.03 5.26 10.44
CA PRO A 408 -16.59 5.80 9.16
C PRO A 408 -16.76 7.32 9.09
N GLY A 409 -15.70 8.05 8.76
CA GLY A 409 -15.71 9.51 8.68
C GLY A 409 -15.70 10.24 10.03
N ALA A 410 -15.51 9.53 11.15
CA ALA A 410 -15.32 10.16 12.45
C ALA A 410 -14.09 11.09 12.41
N LYS A 411 -14.33 12.36 12.71
CA LYS A 411 -13.27 13.36 12.93
C LYS A 411 -12.87 13.35 14.41
N ASP A 412 -11.62 13.68 14.68
CA ASP A 412 -11.09 13.84 16.04
C ASP A 412 -11.23 12.56 16.88
N VAL A 413 -10.96 11.38 16.28
CA VAL A 413 -10.92 10.10 17.01
C VAL A 413 -9.90 10.22 18.16
N PRO A 414 -10.24 9.84 19.39
CA PRO A 414 -9.36 10.06 20.54
C PRO A 414 -8.15 9.15 20.52
N THR A 415 -7.05 9.63 21.09
CA THR A 415 -5.85 8.82 21.33
C THR A 415 -6.09 7.78 22.43
N GLN A 416 -5.19 6.81 22.57
CA GLN A 416 -5.26 5.87 23.67
C GLN A 416 -5.15 6.58 25.02
N GLN A 417 -4.26 7.57 25.14
CA GLN A 417 -4.11 8.35 26.36
C GLN A 417 -5.41 9.05 26.78
N GLU A 418 -6.14 9.67 25.85
CA GLU A 418 -7.40 10.35 26.17
C GLU A 418 -8.48 9.37 26.69
N VAL A 419 -8.51 8.15 26.15
CA VAL A 419 -9.41 7.09 26.60
C VAL A 419 -9.01 6.58 27.99
N ASP A 420 -7.72 6.34 28.22
CA ASP A 420 -7.19 5.87 29.51
C ASP A 420 -7.40 6.91 30.61
N GLU A 421 -7.21 8.20 30.30
CA GLU A 421 -7.52 9.31 31.22
C GLU A 421 -9.01 9.36 31.57
N ALA A 422 -9.91 9.19 30.59
CA ALA A 422 -11.34 9.17 30.85
C ALA A 422 -11.75 7.97 31.72
N LEU A 423 -11.16 6.80 31.48
CA LEU A 423 -11.37 5.59 32.26
C LEU A 423 -10.92 5.76 33.71
N ASN A 424 -9.70 6.25 33.91
CA ASN A 424 -9.14 6.45 35.24
C ASN A 424 -9.93 7.48 36.03
N ASN A 425 -10.26 8.63 35.42
CA ASN A 425 -11.10 9.64 36.07
C ASN A 425 -12.47 9.09 36.50
N LEU A 426 -13.12 8.28 35.66
CA LEU A 426 -14.41 7.66 35.98
C LEU A 426 -14.30 6.63 37.11
N LYS A 427 -13.22 5.83 37.16
CA LYS A 427 -12.97 4.88 38.25
C LYS A 427 -12.67 5.59 39.56
N GLU A 428 -11.78 6.59 39.54
CA GLU A 428 -11.37 7.33 40.72
C GLU A 428 -12.56 8.03 41.40
N ILE A 429 -13.45 8.65 40.63
CA ILE A 429 -14.61 9.34 41.21
C ILE A 429 -15.65 8.36 41.75
N LYS A 430 -15.84 7.18 41.13
CA LYS A 430 -16.69 6.11 41.68
C LYS A 430 -16.13 5.60 43.01
N ASP A 431 -14.83 5.30 43.05
CA ASP A 431 -14.13 4.86 44.26
C ASP A 431 -14.21 5.90 45.38
N LYS A 432 -14.08 7.19 45.03
CA LYS A 432 -14.23 8.29 45.99
C LYS A 432 -15.63 8.33 46.59
N ILE A 433 -16.68 8.20 45.78
CA ILE A 433 -18.06 8.13 46.26
C ILE A 433 -18.27 6.91 47.17
N THR A 434 -17.80 5.74 46.76
CA THR A 434 -17.92 4.52 47.57
C THR A 434 -17.22 4.62 48.92
N LYS A 435 -16.07 5.31 49.00
CA LYS A 435 -15.32 5.46 50.25
C LYS A 435 -15.89 6.53 51.18
N ASN A 436 -16.35 7.66 50.63
CA ASN A 436 -16.69 8.85 51.42
C ASN A 436 -18.15 8.90 51.89
N TYR A 437 -19.03 8.09 51.29
CA TYR A 437 -20.48 8.16 51.53
C TYR A 437 -21.06 6.85 52.06
N VAL A 438 -20.27 6.11 52.83
CA VAL A 438 -20.72 4.92 53.57
C VAL A 438 -21.85 5.25 54.55
N THR A 439 -22.80 4.33 54.70
CA THR A 439 -23.85 4.45 55.72
C THR A 439 -23.30 4.13 57.09
N SER A 440 -23.62 4.95 58.09
CA SER A 440 -23.31 4.71 59.50
C SER A 440 -24.59 4.37 60.28
N PRO A 441 -24.70 3.15 60.84
CA PRO A 441 -25.83 2.76 61.69
C PRO A 441 -25.69 3.19 63.15
N HIS A 442 -24.57 3.83 63.52
CA HIS A 442 -24.18 4.05 64.91
C HIS A 442 -25.25 4.79 65.74
N ASP A 443 -25.70 5.96 65.31
CA ASP A 443 -26.63 6.79 66.08
C ASP A 443 -28.00 6.10 66.28
N LEU A 444 -28.47 5.38 65.26
CA LEU A 444 -29.70 4.59 65.36
C LEU A 444 -29.52 3.40 66.31
N GLN A 445 -28.35 2.74 66.25
CA GLN A 445 -28.01 1.63 67.14
C GLN A 445 -28.01 2.09 68.61
N GLU A 446 -27.37 3.23 68.91
CA GLU A 446 -27.36 3.80 70.26
C GLU A 446 -28.77 4.13 70.77
N GLU A 447 -29.64 4.65 69.90
CA GLU A 447 -31.01 4.98 70.31
C GLU A 447 -31.88 3.74 70.52
N VAL A 448 -31.69 2.69 69.72
CA VAL A 448 -32.36 1.38 69.89
C VAL A 448 -31.86 0.67 71.13
N ASP A 449 -30.58 0.80 71.49
CA ASP A 449 -29.99 0.17 72.68
C ASP A 449 -30.54 0.74 74.00
N LYS A 450 -31.18 1.92 73.97
CA LYS A 450 -31.93 2.47 75.11
C LYS A 450 -33.29 1.82 75.32
N SER A 451 -33.63 0.77 74.58
CA SER A 451 -34.93 0.11 74.60
C SER A 451 -34.76 -1.40 74.77
N LYS A 452 -35.69 -2.05 75.47
CA LYS A 452 -35.60 -3.49 75.75
C LYS A 452 -35.55 -4.36 74.51
N ASP A 453 -34.57 -5.26 74.43
CA ASP A 453 -34.44 -6.26 73.37
C ASP A 453 -35.25 -7.53 73.69
N GLY A 454 -36.57 -7.37 73.68
CA GLY A 454 -37.51 -8.45 73.97
C GLY A 454 -37.80 -8.62 75.46
N LYS A 455 -38.66 -9.61 75.77
CA LYS A 455 -39.23 -9.82 77.10
C LYS A 455 -38.23 -10.34 78.14
N ASP A 456 -37.15 -10.98 77.69
CA ASP A 456 -36.13 -11.61 78.52
C ASP A 456 -34.94 -10.67 78.79
N ASP A 457 -34.98 -9.44 78.25
CA ASP A 457 -33.98 -8.41 78.49
C ASP A 457 -34.03 -7.89 79.93
N THR A 458 -32.94 -8.12 80.67
CA THR A 458 -32.77 -7.73 82.07
C THR A 458 -32.23 -6.32 82.25
N SER A 459 -32.02 -5.57 81.17
CA SER A 459 -31.48 -4.20 81.21
C SER A 459 -32.39 -3.28 82.05
N THR A 460 -31.77 -2.59 83.01
CA THR A 460 -32.49 -1.73 83.94
C THR A 460 -32.53 -0.27 83.48
N ASP A 461 -31.56 0.17 82.68
CA ASP A 461 -31.43 1.53 82.17
C ASP A 461 -31.99 1.65 80.74
N VAL A 462 -33.28 1.36 80.60
CA VAL A 462 -34.01 1.34 79.33
C VAL A 462 -35.27 2.19 79.43
N PHE A 463 -35.72 2.71 78.29
CA PHE A 463 -36.86 3.61 78.18
C PHE A 463 -38.12 3.04 78.81
N GLU A 464 -38.36 1.74 78.69
CA GLU A 464 -39.52 1.04 79.26
C GLU A 464 -39.54 1.07 80.80
N ASN A 465 -38.40 1.33 81.45
CA ASN A 465 -38.33 1.43 82.91
C ASN A 465 -38.56 2.85 83.45
N THR A 466 -38.66 3.86 82.57
CA THR A 466 -38.94 5.25 82.97
C THR A 466 -40.33 5.39 83.61
N PRO A 467 -40.51 6.36 84.54
CA PRO A 467 -41.82 6.66 85.11
C PRO A 467 -42.88 6.98 84.05
N GLU A 468 -42.51 7.74 83.02
CA GLU A 468 -43.41 8.19 81.95
C GLU A 468 -43.95 7.01 81.14
N PHE A 469 -43.10 6.04 80.79
CA PHE A 469 -43.54 4.84 80.09
C PHE A 469 -44.46 3.96 80.96
N LYS A 470 -44.13 3.82 82.25
CA LYS A 470 -44.99 3.10 83.22
C LYS A 470 -46.34 3.79 83.40
N ASN A 471 -46.37 5.12 83.46
CA ASN A 471 -47.60 5.91 83.54
C ASN A 471 -48.46 5.73 82.29
N ALA A 472 -47.86 5.74 81.09
CA ALA A 472 -48.57 5.43 79.85
C ALA A 472 -49.16 4.02 79.87
N THR A 473 -48.40 3.03 80.35
CA THR A 473 -48.84 1.63 80.48
C THR A 473 -50.00 1.49 81.47
N ALA A 474 -49.92 2.16 82.62
CA ALA A 474 -50.93 2.09 83.67
C ALA A 474 -52.24 2.81 83.29
N LYS A 475 -52.17 3.88 82.48
CA LYS A 475 -53.35 4.66 82.08
C LYS A 475 -54.32 3.85 81.22
N ALA A 476 -53.81 2.99 80.35
CA ALA A 476 -54.55 1.99 79.54
C ALA A 476 -55.78 2.51 78.75
N ASP A 477 -55.86 3.82 78.49
CA ASP A 477 -56.84 4.45 77.60
C ASP A 477 -56.43 4.31 76.12
N ASP A 478 -57.33 4.60 75.20
CA ASP A 478 -57.07 4.42 73.76
C ASP A 478 -55.90 5.29 73.26
N THR A 479 -55.66 6.45 73.90
CA THR A 479 -54.58 7.36 73.53
C THR A 479 -53.21 6.81 73.97
N SER A 480 -53.12 6.24 75.17
CA SER A 480 -51.90 5.62 75.72
C SER A 480 -51.55 4.31 75.03
N LYS A 481 -52.54 3.46 74.74
CA LYS A 481 -52.33 2.27 73.90
C LYS A 481 -51.76 2.65 72.54
N LYS A 482 -52.36 3.63 71.87
CA LYS A 482 -51.86 4.12 70.57
C LYS A 482 -50.43 4.69 70.64
N ALA A 483 -50.07 5.38 71.72
CA ALA A 483 -48.71 5.91 71.89
C ALA A 483 -47.67 4.81 72.12
N LEU A 484 -48.02 3.77 72.89
CA LEU A 484 -47.18 2.59 73.12
C LEU A 484 -47.04 1.74 71.85
N ASP A 485 -48.13 1.55 71.11
CA ASP A 485 -48.13 0.83 69.83
C ASP A 485 -47.25 1.54 68.79
N ASP A 486 -47.39 2.87 68.65
CA ASP A 486 -46.55 3.69 67.77
C ASP A 486 -45.06 3.57 68.12
N TYR A 487 -44.71 3.66 69.42
CA TYR A 487 -43.36 3.41 69.90
C TYR A 487 -42.83 2.02 69.51
N ASN A 488 -43.59 0.97 69.77
CA ASN A 488 -43.19 -0.40 69.45
C ASN A 488 -43.02 -0.61 67.94
N GLU A 489 -43.90 0.00 67.13
CA GLU A 489 -43.80 -0.03 65.67
C GLU A 489 -42.52 0.64 65.18
N LYS A 490 -42.18 1.85 65.68
CA LYS A 490 -40.96 2.56 65.28
C LYS A 490 -39.69 1.86 65.76
N LEU A 491 -39.70 1.29 66.96
CA LEU A 491 -38.59 0.47 67.47
C LEU A 491 -38.37 -0.78 66.60
N THR A 492 -39.45 -1.45 66.21
CA THR A 492 -39.38 -2.62 65.31
C THR A 492 -38.84 -2.24 63.94
N ALA A 493 -39.31 -1.12 63.37
CA ALA A 493 -38.82 -0.61 62.10
C ALA A 493 -37.32 -0.27 62.16
N ALA A 494 -36.87 0.40 63.23
CA ALA A 494 -35.46 0.70 63.45
C ALA A 494 -34.60 -0.57 63.54
N ARG A 495 -35.04 -1.57 64.31
CA ARG A 495 -34.35 -2.88 64.41
C ARG A 495 -34.26 -3.60 63.07
N ASN A 496 -35.32 -3.57 62.27
CA ASN A 496 -35.32 -4.18 60.94
C ASN A 496 -34.28 -3.53 60.02
N LEU A 497 -34.13 -2.21 60.06
CA LEU A 497 -33.08 -1.51 59.30
C LEU A 497 -31.67 -1.84 59.82
N LEU A 498 -31.49 -1.86 61.14
CA LEU A 498 -30.21 -2.20 61.77
C LEU A 498 -29.76 -3.64 61.49
N ALA A 499 -30.70 -4.58 61.29
CA ALA A 499 -30.39 -5.97 60.94
C ALA A 499 -29.59 -6.09 59.63
N ALA A 500 -29.59 -5.05 58.79
CA ALA A 500 -28.76 -4.99 57.60
C ALA A 500 -27.27 -4.74 57.88
N PHE A 501 -26.87 -4.46 59.13
CA PHE A 501 -25.52 -4.08 59.50
C PHE A 501 -24.95 -4.99 60.59
N ASP A 502 -23.65 -5.29 60.47
CA ASP A 502 -22.90 -5.93 61.53
C ASP A 502 -22.70 -4.94 62.68
N ARG A 503 -23.18 -5.31 63.87
CA ARG A 503 -23.14 -4.44 65.05
C ARG A 503 -21.73 -4.05 65.49
N THR A 504 -20.72 -4.87 65.18
CA THR A 504 -19.33 -4.63 65.61
C THR A 504 -18.59 -3.70 64.66
N THR A 505 -18.77 -3.92 63.36
CA THR A 505 -18.02 -3.21 62.30
C THR A 505 -18.80 -2.06 61.69
N GLY A 506 -20.11 -2.00 61.89
CA GLY A 506 -21.02 -1.04 61.24
C GLY A 506 -21.19 -1.27 59.74
N LYS A 507 -20.64 -2.36 59.18
CA LYS A 507 -20.70 -2.66 57.75
C LYS A 507 -21.95 -3.46 57.39
N PRO A 508 -22.49 -3.31 56.17
CA PRO A 508 -23.59 -4.14 55.72
C PRO A 508 -23.27 -5.65 55.78
N VAL A 509 -24.21 -6.45 56.27
CA VAL A 509 -24.06 -7.92 56.32
C VAL A 509 -24.29 -8.53 54.93
N THR A 510 -23.60 -9.63 54.64
CA THR A 510 -23.77 -10.40 53.40
C THR A 510 -23.96 -11.89 53.72
N PRO A 511 -25.11 -12.51 53.36
CA PRO A 511 -26.25 -11.92 52.64
C PRO A 511 -27.06 -10.93 53.49
N LEU A 512 -27.76 -10.00 52.82
CA LEU A 512 -28.70 -9.09 53.47
C LEU A 512 -29.91 -9.84 54.06
N PRO A 513 -30.57 -9.28 55.08
CA PRO A 513 -31.79 -9.86 55.64
C PRO A 513 -32.88 -10.11 54.59
N GLN A 514 -33.70 -11.13 54.83
CA GLN A 514 -34.81 -11.49 53.93
C GLN A 514 -35.75 -10.29 53.71
N GLY A 515 -36.02 -9.99 52.44
CA GLY A 515 -36.85 -8.85 52.04
C GLY A 515 -36.06 -7.57 51.72
N MET A 516 -34.73 -7.54 51.93
CA MET A 516 -33.87 -6.44 51.53
C MET A 516 -33.05 -6.79 50.29
N THR A 517 -33.16 -5.96 49.26
CA THR A 517 -32.35 -6.07 48.03
C THR A 517 -31.12 -5.15 48.04
N GLN A 518 -31.06 -4.22 48.99
CA GLN A 518 -29.98 -3.25 49.18
C GLN A 518 -29.88 -2.86 50.66
N ALA A 519 -28.69 -2.45 51.11
CA ALA A 519 -28.51 -1.94 52.46
C ALA A 519 -29.21 -0.57 52.63
N PRO A 520 -29.76 -0.25 53.81
CA PRO A 520 -30.38 1.04 54.08
C PRO A 520 -29.46 2.23 53.81
N THR A 521 -30.02 3.32 53.28
CA THR A 521 -29.33 4.60 53.12
C THR A 521 -29.22 5.32 54.46
N GLN A 522 -28.28 6.26 54.55
CA GLN A 522 -28.14 7.10 55.75
C GLN A 522 -29.45 7.80 56.08
N LYS A 523 -30.15 8.36 55.07
CA LYS A 523 -31.45 9.00 55.27
C LYS A 523 -32.49 8.06 55.87
N GLN A 524 -32.53 6.78 55.47
CA GLN A 524 -33.47 5.82 56.06
C GLN A 524 -33.16 5.56 57.54
N LEU A 525 -31.88 5.53 57.92
CA LEU A 525 -31.48 5.38 59.32
C LEU A 525 -31.80 6.63 60.14
N ASP A 526 -31.53 7.82 59.58
CA ASP A 526 -31.83 9.11 60.22
C ASP A 526 -33.35 9.30 60.39
N ASP A 527 -34.16 8.99 59.37
CA ASP A 527 -35.62 9.07 59.44
C ASP A 527 -36.18 8.10 60.50
N ALA A 528 -35.60 6.90 60.62
CA ALA A 528 -35.99 5.94 61.65
C ALA A 528 -35.57 6.38 63.06
N LEU A 529 -34.40 7.02 63.19
CA LEU A 529 -33.91 7.60 64.43
C LEU A 529 -34.83 8.70 64.92
N ASP A 530 -35.18 9.64 64.04
CA ASP A 530 -36.07 10.75 64.35
C ASP A 530 -37.48 10.26 64.69
N ALA A 531 -38.00 9.28 63.95
CA ALA A 531 -39.30 8.67 64.24
C ALA A 531 -39.32 7.97 65.62
N LEU A 532 -38.27 7.23 65.97
CA LEU A 532 -38.16 6.56 67.27
C LEU A 532 -38.05 7.58 68.41
N LYS A 533 -37.21 8.61 68.24
CA LYS A 533 -37.08 9.71 69.22
C LYS A 533 -38.40 10.44 69.41
N ALA A 534 -39.13 10.75 68.35
CA ALA A 534 -40.42 11.41 68.42
C ALA A 534 -41.46 10.56 69.17
N ALA A 535 -41.49 9.25 68.94
CA ALA A 535 -42.39 8.34 69.65
C ALA A 535 -42.06 8.28 71.17
N LYS A 536 -40.77 8.19 71.52
CA LYS A 536 -40.31 8.27 72.93
C LYS A 536 -40.65 9.62 73.56
N GLN A 537 -40.44 10.72 72.85
CA GLN A 537 -40.75 12.06 73.33
C GLN A 537 -42.25 12.24 73.62
N LYS A 538 -43.12 11.71 72.74
CA LYS A 538 -44.58 11.76 72.93
C LYS A 538 -45.03 11.04 74.21
N ILE A 539 -44.42 9.90 74.53
CA ILE A 539 -44.67 9.21 75.81
C ILE A 539 -44.11 10.04 76.98
N THR A 540 -42.88 10.56 76.82
CA THR A 540 -42.22 11.35 77.86
C THR A 540 -42.99 12.62 78.21
N ASP A 541 -43.53 13.34 77.22
CA ASP A 541 -44.29 14.57 77.44
C ASP A 541 -45.75 14.34 77.84
N GLY A 542 -46.40 13.33 77.24
CA GLY A 542 -47.82 13.05 77.47
C GLY A 542 -48.12 12.40 78.82
N TYR A 543 -47.12 11.76 79.44
CA TYR A 543 -47.32 10.91 80.64
C TYR A 543 -46.35 11.27 81.78
N LYS A 544 -45.91 12.53 81.84
CA LYS A 544 -45.14 13.07 82.97
C LYS A 544 -45.85 12.80 84.28
N THR A 545 -45.07 12.46 85.30
CA THR A 545 -45.59 12.28 86.64
C THR A 545 -46.15 13.60 87.15
N ASN A 546 -47.48 13.71 87.22
CA ASN A 546 -48.11 14.92 87.72
C ASN A 546 -48.01 14.97 89.25
N LYS A 547 -47.19 15.88 89.78
CA LYS A 547 -47.02 16.10 91.22
C LYS A 547 -47.93 17.21 91.75
N SER A 548 -48.75 17.86 90.90
CA SER A 548 -49.58 19.02 91.29
C SER A 548 -50.49 18.68 92.46
N ASP A 549 -51.11 17.51 92.43
CA ASP A 549 -52.11 17.12 93.42
C ASP A 549 -51.45 16.78 94.75
N LEU A 550 -50.29 16.10 94.71
CA LEU A 550 -49.46 15.84 95.89
C LEU A 550 -48.92 17.14 96.51
N THR A 551 -48.53 18.10 95.66
CA THR A 551 -48.03 19.42 96.11
C THR A 551 -49.15 20.28 96.68
N ALA A 552 -50.35 20.23 96.08
CA ALA A 552 -51.54 20.91 96.58
C ALA A 552 -52.00 20.32 97.92
N GLU A 553 -51.97 18.99 98.07
CA GLU A 553 -52.35 18.32 99.31
C GLU A 553 -51.31 18.54 100.41
N ALA A 554 -50.01 18.51 100.09
CA ALA A 554 -48.95 18.93 101.02
C ALA A 554 -49.08 20.41 101.43
N GLY A 555 -49.59 21.27 100.55
CA GLY A 555 -49.90 22.66 100.87
C GLY A 555 -51.09 22.83 101.83
N LYS A 556 -52.03 21.87 101.87
CA LYS A 556 -53.13 21.83 102.84
C LYS A 556 -52.74 21.23 104.19
N ASP A 557 -51.52 20.69 104.34
CA ASP A 557 -51.03 20.12 105.59
C ASP A 557 -51.02 21.16 106.74
N SER A 558 -50.78 22.43 106.41
CA SER A 558 -50.89 23.53 107.39
C SER A 558 -52.32 23.82 107.84
N ASP A 559 -53.33 23.35 107.09
CA ASP A 559 -54.74 23.47 107.43
C ASP A 559 -55.24 22.21 108.17
N PHE A 560 -54.67 21.04 107.86
CA PHE A 560 -54.91 19.79 108.59
C PHE A 560 -54.41 19.86 110.04
N THR A 561 -53.25 20.47 110.29
CA THR A 561 -52.71 20.70 111.66
C THR A 561 -53.51 21.72 112.50
N LYS A 562 -54.58 22.30 111.96
CA LYS A 562 -55.47 23.25 112.65
C LYS A 562 -56.87 22.70 112.93
N THR A 563 -57.15 21.44 112.60
CA THR A 563 -58.45 20.83 112.91
C THR A 563 -58.52 20.38 114.38
N PRO A 564 -59.71 20.33 115.01
CA PRO A 564 -59.84 20.03 116.45
C PRO A 564 -59.43 18.62 116.87
N GLU A 565 -59.35 17.67 115.93
CA GLU A 565 -58.99 16.28 116.19
C GLU A 565 -57.47 15.99 116.12
N TYR A 566 -56.63 16.96 115.70
CA TYR A 566 -55.16 16.90 115.80
C TYR A 566 -54.69 17.74 116.99
#